data_AF-A0A4P2QCG2-F1
#
_entry.id   AF-A0A4P2QCG2-F1
#
_cell.length_a   1.000
_cell.length_b   1.000
_cell.length_c   1.000
_cell.angle_alpha   90.00
_cell.angle_beta   90.00
_cell.angle_gamma   90.00
#
_symmetry.space_group_name_H-M   'P 1'
#
loop_
_entity.id
_entity.type
_entity.pdbx_description
1 polymer ?
#
loop_
_entity_poly.entity_id
_entity_poly.type
_entity_poly.pdbx_seq_one_letter_code
_entity_poly.pdbx_strand_id
1 'polypeptide(L)'
;MSIAHLADTGLPFNRKERFFTGTVFPMLVCADDFAHVGRLTELVGLGEVTVDARPDSANVQFFTEYGFAESLVGETKARFPGAPTAKDTPDVLIYIAGPTRALLAIEAKMYDRPTTAELNEQLTAQAALVRYIAGRLDVDAARIAHVALLPAALASEIGALPVPMVTWEQIVETYADVAPPYFVEVLRVALARHEQLASPRRTSGANAEMKLTGAEIYARHRAGSLATPWMGRQGGLNGAGFAKDIASGTWRAQRYECSSKPVQNPNWFSADEFVARIAATQPTQ
;
A
#
# COMPACT_ATOMS: atom_id res chain seq x y z
N MET A 1 -30.06 17.13 -7.92
CA MET A 1 -28.93 17.36 -7.00
C MET A 1 -27.78 16.49 -7.46
N SER A 2 -26.59 17.04 -7.72
CA SER A 2 -25.45 16.27 -8.26
C SER A 2 -24.59 15.65 -7.15
N ILE A 3 -23.76 14.66 -7.50
CA ILE A 3 -22.78 14.08 -6.57
C ILE A 3 -21.77 15.14 -6.12
N ALA A 4 -21.32 16.01 -7.03
CA ALA A 4 -20.45 17.13 -6.68
C ALA A 4 -21.10 18.04 -5.63
N HIS A 5 -22.38 18.38 -5.79
CA HIS A 5 -23.11 19.18 -4.80
C HIS A 5 -23.22 18.45 -3.46
N LEU A 6 -23.54 17.16 -3.46
CA LEU A 6 -23.62 16.35 -2.24
C LEU A 6 -22.26 16.23 -1.53
N ALA A 7 -21.16 16.23 -2.28
CA ALA A 7 -19.81 16.22 -1.71
C ALA A 7 -19.48 17.54 -0.97
N ASP A 8 -20.18 18.63 -1.30
CA ASP A 8 -20.00 19.96 -0.67
C ASP A 8 -20.98 20.21 0.47
N THR A 9 -22.21 19.70 0.37
CA THR A 9 -23.31 20.05 1.29
C THR A 9 -23.80 18.90 2.15
N GLY A 10 -23.44 17.66 1.78
CA GLY A 10 -23.87 16.43 2.45
C GLY A 10 -22.82 15.86 3.40
N LEU A 11 -22.67 14.54 3.38
CA LEU A 11 -21.64 13.85 4.16
C LEU A 11 -20.26 14.13 3.55
N PRO A 12 -19.20 14.22 4.39
CA PRO A 12 -17.84 14.37 3.90
C PRO A 12 -17.47 13.28 2.89
N PHE A 13 -16.80 13.68 1.82
CA PHE A 13 -16.38 12.76 0.78
C PHE A 13 -15.42 11.69 1.34
N ASN A 14 -15.65 10.43 0.98
CA ASN A 14 -14.87 9.33 1.54
C ASN A 14 -13.45 9.35 0.94
N ARG A 15 -12.44 9.42 1.82
CA ARG A 15 -11.02 9.50 1.46
C ARG A 15 -10.25 8.21 1.72
N LYS A 16 -10.94 7.10 2.00
CA LYS A 16 -10.30 5.82 2.31
C LYS A 16 -9.99 5.08 1.01
N GLU A 17 -8.73 4.67 0.86
CA GLU A 17 -8.23 3.78 -0.22
C GLU A 17 -9.20 2.61 -0.46
N ARG A 18 -9.48 1.84 0.60
CA ARG A 18 -10.44 0.71 0.63
C ARG A 18 -11.86 1.00 0.15
N PHE A 19 -12.31 2.25 0.15
CA PHE A 19 -13.63 2.60 -0.40
C PHE A 19 -13.58 2.59 -1.93
N PHE A 20 -12.47 3.03 -2.53
CA PHE A 20 -12.33 3.02 -3.98
C PHE A 20 -12.06 1.62 -4.49
N THR A 21 -11.13 0.89 -3.89
CA THR A 21 -10.83 -0.50 -4.25
C THR A 21 -11.96 -1.46 -3.89
N GLY A 22 -12.57 -1.30 -2.72
CA GLY A 22 -13.58 -2.21 -2.18
C GLY A 22 -15.04 -1.87 -2.50
N THR A 23 -15.33 -0.68 -3.03
CA THR A 23 -16.71 -0.27 -3.34
C THR A 23 -16.87 0.36 -4.72
N VAL A 24 -16.06 1.37 -5.07
CA VAL A 24 -16.22 2.05 -6.36
C VAL A 24 -15.76 1.14 -7.52
N PHE A 25 -14.53 0.62 -7.46
CA PHE A 25 -13.94 -0.23 -8.50
C PHE A 25 -14.78 -1.48 -8.83
N PRO A 26 -15.28 -2.26 -7.85
CA PRO A 26 -16.12 -3.41 -8.13
C PRO A 26 -17.42 -3.03 -8.83
N MET A 27 -18.03 -1.89 -8.48
CA MET A 27 -19.26 -1.43 -9.12
C MET A 27 -19.06 -1.02 -10.58
N LEU A 28 -17.83 -0.72 -10.99
CA LEU A 28 -17.49 -0.46 -12.39
C LEU A 28 -17.19 -1.77 -13.14
N VAL A 29 -16.28 -2.58 -12.60
CA VAL A 29 -15.75 -3.77 -13.30
C VAL A 29 -16.75 -4.93 -13.31
N CYS A 30 -17.56 -5.06 -12.27
CA CYS A 30 -18.56 -6.12 -12.14
C CYS A 30 -19.93 -5.70 -12.70
N ALA A 31 -20.02 -4.56 -13.38
CA ALA A 31 -21.26 -4.06 -13.98
C ALA A 31 -21.90 -5.12 -14.89
N ASP A 32 -23.23 -5.19 -14.85
CA ASP A 32 -24.04 -6.17 -15.58
C ASP A 32 -23.52 -7.61 -15.42
N ASP A 33 -23.32 -8.05 -14.16
CA ASP A 33 -22.85 -9.40 -13.82
C ASP A 33 -21.53 -9.77 -14.52
N PHE A 34 -20.56 -8.84 -14.53
CA PHE A 34 -19.24 -8.97 -15.18
C PHE A 34 -19.28 -9.04 -16.72
N ALA A 35 -20.39 -8.69 -17.38
CA ALA A 35 -20.49 -8.72 -18.84
C ALA A 35 -19.40 -7.90 -19.55
N HIS A 36 -18.85 -6.88 -18.88
CA HIS A 36 -17.85 -5.95 -19.44
C HIS A 36 -16.44 -6.14 -18.88
N VAL A 37 -16.17 -7.26 -18.19
CA VAL A 37 -14.84 -7.52 -17.60
C VAL A 37 -13.72 -7.61 -18.63
N GLY A 38 -14.05 -8.01 -19.88
CA GLY A 38 -13.12 -8.05 -21.00
C GLY A 38 -12.41 -6.72 -21.26
N ARG A 39 -13.08 -5.60 -20.96
CA ARG A 39 -12.48 -4.26 -21.11
C ARG A 39 -11.30 -4.03 -20.18
N LEU A 40 -11.39 -4.51 -18.93
CA LEU A 40 -10.28 -4.46 -17.98
C LEU A 40 -9.15 -5.39 -18.42
N THR A 41 -9.47 -6.62 -18.85
CA THR A 41 -8.42 -7.57 -19.24
C THR A 41 -7.68 -7.14 -20.49
N GLU A 42 -8.35 -6.51 -21.45
CA GLU A 42 -7.71 -5.84 -22.59
C GLU A 42 -6.82 -4.68 -22.12
N LEU A 43 -7.32 -3.82 -21.22
CA LEU A 43 -6.57 -2.68 -20.69
C LEU A 43 -5.27 -3.11 -19.99
N VAL A 44 -5.25 -4.27 -19.34
CA VAL A 44 -4.04 -4.82 -18.69
C VAL A 44 -3.24 -5.80 -19.57
N GLY A 45 -3.56 -5.89 -20.86
CA GLY A 45 -2.79 -6.68 -21.84
C GLY A 45 -3.03 -8.20 -21.80
N LEU A 46 -4.09 -8.65 -21.14
CA LEU A 46 -4.53 -10.05 -21.15
C LEU A 46 -5.49 -10.35 -22.31
N GLY A 47 -5.94 -9.35 -23.07
CA GLY A 47 -6.93 -9.54 -24.11
C GLY A 47 -8.28 -10.01 -23.56
N GLU A 48 -9.15 -10.49 -24.44
CA GLU A 48 -10.51 -10.88 -24.05
C GLU A 48 -10.52 -12.15 -23.17
N VAL A 49 -11.42 -12.17 -22.18
CA VAL A 49 -11.72 -13.32 -21.33
C VAL A 49 -13.23 -13.49 -21.22
N THR A 50 -13.68 -14.74 -21.20
CA THR A 50 -15.08 -15.05 -20.93
C THR A 50 -15.28 -15.31 -19.44
N VAL A 51 -16.20 -14.58 -18.84
CA VAL A 51 -16.60 -14.75 -17.46
C VAL A 51 -18.05 -15.22 -17.37
N ASP A 52 -18.29 -16.17 -16.49
CA ASP A 52 -19.61 -16.54 -15.99
C ASP A 52 -19.61 -16.26 -14.50
N ALA A 53 -20.51 -15.39 -14.06
CA ALA A 53 -20.64 -14.99 -12.66
C ALA A 53 -21.83 -15.66 -11.95
N ARG A 54 -22.59 -16.52 -12.65
CA ARG A 54 -23.75 -17.21 -12.05
C ARG A 54 -23.27 -18.16 -10.96
N PRO A 55 -23.90 -18.18 -9.77
CA PRO A 55 -23.38 -18.92 -8.60
C PRO A 55 -23.01 -20.38 -8.86
N ASP A 56 -23.80 -21.10 -9.65
CA ASP A 56 -23.63 -22.54 -9.89
C ASP A 56 -22.62 -22.88 -11.00
N SER A 57 -22.23 -21.89 -11.80
CA SER A 57 -21.30 -22.05 -12.92
C SER A 57 -20.18 -21.00 -12.93
N ALA A 58 -20.00 -20.33 -11.79
CA ALA A 58 -19.08 -19.21 -11.67
C ALA A 58 -17.65 -19.63 -12.00
N ASN A 59 -17.03 -18.93 -12.94
CA ASN A 59 -15.63 -19.11 -13.27
C ASN A 59 -14.76 -17.93 -12.83
N VAL A 60 -15.31 -16.97 -12.08
CA VAL A 60 -14.57 -15.81 -11.58
C VAL A 60 -14.56 -15.76 -10.06
N GLN A 61 -13.42 -15.38 -9.50
CA GLN A 61 -13.27 -14.99 -8.11
C GLN A 61 -12.71 -13.56 -8.09
N PHE A 62 -13.37 -12.67 -7.36
CA PHE A 62 -13.00 -11.27 -7.25
C PHE A 62 -12.88 -10.91 -5.77
N PHE A 63 -11.68 -10.57 -5.33
CA PHE A 63 -11.40 -10.18 -3.96
C PHE A 63 -10.80 -8.79 -3.89
N THR A 64 -11.25 -8.02 -2.92
CA THR A 64 -10.70 -6.71 -2.56
C THR A 64 -10.21 -6.76 -1.13
N GLU A 65 -9.14 -6.01 -0.82
CA GLU A 65 -8.53 -5.96 0.52
C GLU A 65 -8.22 -7.37 1.05
N TYR A 66 -7.72 -8.25 0.17
CA TYR A 66 -7.63 -9.68 0.44
C TYR A 66 -6.40 -10.03 1.28
N GLY A 67 -6.61 -10.65 2.44
CA GLY A 67 -5.52 -11.26 3.21
C GLY A 67 -5.31 -12.71 2.80
N PHE A 68 -4.42 -12.99 1.83
CA PHE A 68 -4.23 -14.36 1.33
C PHE A 68 -3.87 -15.35 2.45
N ALA A 69 -2.84 -15.04 3.24
CA ALA A 69 -2.39 -15.90 4.32
C ALA A 69 -3.48 -16.11 5.40
N GLU A 70 -4.26 -15.07 5.70
CA GLU A 70 -5.36 -15.12 6.67
C GLU A 70 -6.56 -15.94 6.15
N SER A 71 -6.70 -16.02 4.83
CA SER A 71 -7.79 -16.75 4.16
C SER A 71 -7.49 -18.24 3.95
N LEU A 72 -6.26 -18.70 4.22
CA LEU A 72 -5.88 -20.11 4.11
C LEU A 72 -6.38 -20.94 5.30
N VAL A 73 -7.68 -21.26 5.27
CA VAL A 73 -8.37 -22.05 6.28
C VAL A 73 -8.81 -23.43 5.75
N GLY A 74 -8.78 -24.44 6.61
CA GLY A 74 -9.24 -25.80 6.28
C GLY A 74 -8.52 -26.40 5.06
N GLU A 75 -9.28 -26.95 4.12
CA GLU A 75 -8.77 -27.63 2.92
C GLU A 75 -7.96 -26.70 1.99
N THR A 76 -8.22 -25.39 2.00
CA THR A 76 -7.46 -24.44 1.18
C THR A 76 -5.98 -24.43 1.58
N LYS A 77 -5.67 -24.61 2.86
CA LYS A 77 -4.28 -24.70 3.35
C LYS A 77 -3.53 -25.90 2.76
N ALA A 78 -4.23 -27.00 2.48
CA ALA A 78 -3.65 -28.17 1.82
C ALA A 78 -3.42 -27.93 0.32
N ARG A 79 -4.28 -27.14 -0.34
CA ARG A 79 -4.14 -26.72 -1.75
C ARG A 79 -3.01 -25.71 -1.97
N PHE A 80 -2.72 -24.89 -0.96
CA PHE A 80 -1.65 -23.89 -0.97
C PHE A 80 -0.57 -24.18 0.09
N PRO A 81 0.20 -25.28 -0.05
CA PRO A 81 1.24 -25.61 0.89
C PRO A 81 2.44 -24.68 0.72
N GLY A 82 3.05 -24.29 1.84
CA GLY A 82 4.20 -23.39 1.87
C GLY A 82 3.89 -21.96 1.40
N ALA A 83 2.65 -21.52 1.57
CA ALA A 83 2.23 -20.17 1.19
C ALA A 83 3.09 -19.08 1.83
N PRO A 84 3.45 -18.02 1.08
CA PRO A 84 4.11 -16.85 1.66
C PRO A 84 3.27 -16.26 2.79
N THR A 85 3.93 -15.89 3.89
CA THR A 85 3.30 -15.27 5.07
C THR A 85 3.43 -13.75 5.10
N ALA A 86 4.03 -13.17 4.07
CA ALA A 86 4.15 -11.72 3.92
C ALA A 86 2.74 -11.10 3.83
N LYS A 87 2.58 -9.93 4.45
CA LYS A 87 1.27 -9.25 4.52
C LYS A 87 0.94 -8.45 3.27
N ASP A 88 1.92 -8.20 2.41
CA ASP A 88 1.75 -7.40 1.21
C ASP A 88 1.05 -8.25 0.13
N THR A 89 -0.27 -8.30 0.22
CA THR A 89 -1.16 -8.84 -0.81
C THR A 89 -1.66 -7.67 -1.67
N PRO A 90 -1.82 -7.83 -2.99
CA PRO A 90 -2.43 -6.81 -3.83
C PRO A 90 -3.83 -6.41 -3.33
N ASP A 91 -4.17 -5.13 -3.46
CA ASP A 91 -5.48 -4.60 -3.05
C ASP A 91 -6.67 -5.27 -3.76
N VAL A 92 -6.47 -5.70 -5.02
CA VAL A 92 -7.46 -6.48 -5.77
C VAL A 92 -6.83 -7.71 -6.40
N LEU A 93 -7.50 -8.85 -6.26
CA LEU A 93 -7.15 -10.10 -6.95
C LEU A 93 -8.38 -10.63 -7.70
N ILE A 94 -8.21 -10.88 -9.00
CA ILE A 94 -9.23 -11.45 -9.86
C ILE A 94 -8.66 -12.73 -10.49
N TYR A 95 -9.27 -13.87 -10.18
CA TYR A 95 -8.93 -15.14 -10.80
C TYR A 95 -10.08 -15.58 -11.71
N ILE A 96 -9.75 -15.95 -12.94
CA ILE A 96 -10.69 -16.47 -13.92
C ILE A 96 -10.31 -17.92 -14.23
N ALA A 97 -11.16 -18.85 -13.83
CA ALA A 97 -11.08 -20.30 -14.01
C ALA A 97 -11.80 -20.77 -15.30
N GLY A 98 -11.66 -20.01 -16.38
CA GLY A 98 -12.20 -20.37 -17.70
C GLY A 98 -11.29 -21.34 -18.47
N PRO A 99 -11.65 -21.66 -19.74
CA PRO A 99 -10.80 -22.44 -20.63
C PRO A 99 -9.40 -21.84 -20.77
N THR A 100 -9.33 -20.51 -20.78
CA THR A 100 -8.09 -19.74 -20.68
C THR A 100 -8.03 -19.11 -19.30
N ARG A 101 -7.27 -19.71 -18.38
CA ARG A 101 -7.12 -19.16 -17.03
C ARG A 101 -6.39 -17.84 -17.05
N ALA A 102 -6.77 -16.92 -16.18
CA ALA A 102 -6.10 -15.64 -16.01
C ALA A 102 -6.06 -15.23 -14.54
N LEU A 103 -5.02 -14.49 -14.17
CA LEU A 103 -4.87 -13.89 -12.85
C LEU A 103 -4.52 -12.41 -13.00
N LEU A 104 -5.36 -11.55 -12.44
CA LEU A 104 -5.09 -10.13 -12.32
C LEU A 104 -4.81 -9.80 -10.85
N ALA A 105 -3.71 -9.12 -10.60
CA ALA A 105 -3.28 -8.59 -9.33
C ALA A 105 -3.11 -7.07 -9.48
N ILE A 106 -3.89 -6.29 -8.74
CA ILE A 106 -3.89 -4.83 -8.84
C ILE A 106 -3.50 -4.26 -7.48
N GLU A 107 -2.41 -3.51 -7.46
CA GLU A 107 -2.07 -2.63 -6.34
C GLU A 107 -2.59 -1.24 -6.64
N ALA A 108 -3.43 -0.69 -5.78
CA ALA A 108 -4.10 0.58 -6.04
C ALA A 108 -3.63 1.67 -5.08
N LYS A 109 -3.54 2.89 -5.62
CA LYS A 109 -3.43 4.11 -4.82
C LYS A 109 -4.48 5.08 -5.33
N MET A 110 -5.23 5.69 -4.44
CA MET A 110 -6.21 6.72 -4.75
C MET A 110 -5.83 8.00 -4.04
N TYR A 111 -5.52 7.95 -2.74
CA TYR A 111 -5.14 9.15 -1.98
C TYR A 111 -3.82 9.04 -1.25
N ASP A 112 -3.27 7.83 -1.16
CA ASP A 112 -1.89 7.64 -0.71
C ASP A 112 -0.90 8.15 -1.77
N ARG A 113 0.23 8.67 -1.31
CA ARG A 113 1.27 9.30 -2.17
C ARG A 113 2.64 8.69 -1.88
N PRO A 114 2.84 7.40 -2.18
CA PRO A 114 4.13 6.76 -1.97
C PRO A 114 5.22 7.42 -2.82
N THR A 115 6.47 7.18 -2.46
CA THR A 115 7.61 7.36 -3.36
C THR A 115 7.69 6.23 -4.36
N THR A 116 8.38 6.47 -5.48
CA THR A 116 8.70 5.41 -6.45
C THR A 116 9.40 4.23 -5.78
N ALA A 117 10.28 4.50 -4.80
CA ALA A 117 10.99 3.45 -4.06
C ALA A 117 10.04 2.61 -3.19
N GLU A 118 9.16 3.24 -2.41
CA GLU A 118 8.18 2.54 -1.56
C GLU A 118 7.23 1.68 -2.39
N LEU A 119 6.69 2.24 -3.49
CA LEU A 119 5.80 1.49 -4.36
C LEU A 119 6.54 0.35 -5.08
N ASN A 120 7.78 0.56 -5.53
CA ASN A 120 8.59 -0.50 -6.11
C ASN A 120 8.88 -1.65 -5.14
N GLU A 121 9.20 -1.33 -3.88
CA GLU A 121 9.42 -2.33 -2.84
C GLU A 121 8.16 -3.16 -2.61
N GLN A 122 7.02 -2.50 -2.46
CA GLN A 122 5.73 -3.14 -2.28
C GLN A 122 5.36 -4.07 -3.45
N LEU A 123 5.47 -3.57 -4.68
CA LEU A 123 5.19 -4.36 -5.89
C LEU A 123 6.14 -5.55 -6.05
N THR A 124 7.42 -5.38 -5.72
CA THR A 124 8.40 -6.46 -5.76
C THR A 124 8.08 -7.54 -4.73
N ALA A 125 7.66 -7.16 -3.52
CA ALA A 125 7.25 -8.09 -2.48
C ALA A 125 6.00 -8.89 -2.91
N GLN A 126 5.01 -8.21 -3.50
CA GLN A 126 3.79 -8.83 -4.01
C GLN A 126 4.04 -9.80 -5.17
N ALA A 127 5.02 -9.52 -6.04
CA ALA A 127 5.28 -10.35 -7.21
C ALA A 127 5.57 -11.82 -6.85
N ALA A 128 6.22 -12.08 -5.71
CA ALA A 128 6.46 -13.44 -5.22
C ALA A 128 5.15 -14.16 -4.87
N LEU A 129 4.22 -13.46 -4.22
CA LEU A 129 2.89 -13.99 -3.90
C LEU A 129 2.06 -14.24 -5.16
N VAL A 130 2.04 -13.29 -6.10
CA VAL A 130 1.30 -13.42 -7.36
C VAL A 130 1.79 -14.63 -8.15
N ARG A 131 3.12 -14.81 -8.29
CA ARG A 131 3.70 -15.98 -8.94
C ARG A 131 3.37 -17.29 -8.23
N TYR A 132 3.39 -17.28 -6.89
CA TYR A 132 3.01 -18.45 -6.10
C TYR A 132 1.55 -18.86 -6.35
N ILE A 133 0.62 -17.90 -6.28
CA ILE A 133 -0.81 -18.15 -6.54
C ILE A 133 -1.02 -18.65 -7.97
N ALA A 134 -0.43 -17.98 -8.97
CA ALA A 134 -0.53 -18.37 -10.37
C ALA A 134 -0.03 -19.80 -10.62
N GLY A 135 1.12 -20.17 -10.06
CA GLY A 135 1.67 -21.53 -10.18
C GLY A 135 0.78 -22.59 -9.51
N ARG A 136 0.09 -22.25 -8.42
CA ARG A 136 -0.85 -23.16 -7.75
C ARG A 136 -2.18 -23.30 -8.49
N LEU A 137 -2.57 -22.28 -9.24
CA LEU A 137 -3.78 -22.25 -10.05
C LEU A 137 -3.54 -22.64 -11.50
N ASP A 138 -2.30 -22.99 -11.86
CA ASP A 138 -1.87 -23.40 -13.19
C ASP A 138 -2.30 -22.36 -14.24
N VAL A 139 -1.94 -21.10 -13.97
CA VAL A 139 -2.12 -19.94 -14.85
C VAL A 139 -0.83 -19.72 -15.62
N ASP A 140 -0.91 -19.66 -16.95
CA ASP A 140 0.23 -19.34 -17.82
C ASP A 140 0.80 -17.95 -17.47
N ALA A 141 2.12 -17.81 -17.48
CA ALA A 141 2.80 -16.55 -17.24
C ALA A 141 2.32 -15.41 -18.16
N ALA A 142 1.99 -15.71 -19.42
CA ALA A 142 1.42 -14.75 -20.36
C ALA A 142 -0.02 -14.31 -20.01
N ARG A 143 -0.65 -14.98 -19.04
CA ARG A 143 -2.01 -14.73 -18.55
C ARG A 143 -2.04 -14.16 -17.13
N ILE A 144 -0.90 -13.67 -16.65
CA ILE A 144 -0.77 -12.97 -15.37
C ILE A 144 -0.59 -11.48 -15.65
N ALA A 145 -1.48 -10.65 -15.12
CA ALA A 145 -1.28 -9.21 -15.06
C ALA A 145 -1.10 -8.79 -13.61
N HIS A 146 0.10 -8.32 -13.26
CA HIS A 146 0.33 -7.56 -12.03
C HIS A 146 0.47 -6.10 -12.45
N VAL A 147 -0.39 -5.22 -11.94
CA VAL A 147 -0.45 -3.82 -12.37
C VAL A 147 -0.58 -2.87 -11.17
N ALA A 148 -0.12 -1.64 -11.36
CA ALA A 148 -0.38 -0.54 -10.44
C ALA A 148 -1.54 0.32 -10.97
N LEU A 149 -2.56 0.57 -10.15
CA LEU A 149 -3.70 1.44 -10.45
C LEU A 149 -3.56 2.77 -9.70
N LEU A 150 -3.25 3.85 -10.41
CA LEU A 150 -2.88 5.14 -9.82
C LEU A 150 -3.71 6.29 -10.42
N PRO A 151 -3.86 7.45 -9.76
CA PRO A 151 -4.34 8.65 -10.42
C PRO A 151 -3.29 9.11 -11.43
N ALA A 152 -3.70 9.66 -12.58
CA ALA A 152 -2.77 10.01 -13.66
C ALA A 152 -1.65 10.96 -13.21
N ALA A 153 -1.97 11.92 -12.33
CA ALA A 153 -0.98 12.83 -11.74
C ALA A 153 0.09 12.07 -10.94
N LEU A 154 -0.31 11.11 -10.09
CA LEU A 154 0.63 10.31 -9.31
C LEU A 154 1.45 9.38 -10.22
N ALA A 155 0.83 8.76 -11.23
CA ALA A 155 1.55 7.92 -12.20
C ALA A 155 2.66 8.72 -12.90
N SER A 156 2.37 9.97 -13.28
CA SER A 156 3.37 10.86 -13.87
C SER A 156 4.48 11.25 -12.90
N GLU A 157 4.19 11.44 -11.61
CA GLU A 157 5.18 11.73 -10.58
C GLU A 157 6.09 10.52 -10.28
N ILE A 158 5.51 9.31 -10.24
CA ILE A 158 6.20 8.06 -9.92
C ILE A 158 7.16 7.65 -11.04
N GLY A 159 6.75 7.80 -12.30
CA GLY A 159 7.51 7.36 -13.46
C GLY A 159 7.52 5.84 -13.60
N ALA A 160 8.66 5.24 -13.94
CA ALA A 160 8.74 3.82 -14.26
C ALA A 160 8.60 2.92 -13.01
N LEU A 161 7.78 1.87 -13.15
CA LEU A 161 7.58 0.79 -12.17
C LEU A 161 7.93 -0.57 -12.80
N PRO A 162 8.16 -1.62 -12.00
CA PRO A 162 8.42 -2.98 -12.50
C PRO A 162 7.17 -3.64 -13.11
N VAL A 163 6.01 -2.99 -13.01
CA VAL A 163 4.71 -3.46 -13.51
C VAL A 163 4.08 -2.38 -14.38
N PRO A 164 3.19 -2.74 -15.32
CA PRO A 164 2.38 -1.76 -16.04
C PRO A 164 1.55 -0.89 -15.10
N MET A 165 1.36 0.37 -15.50
CA MET A 165 0.49 1.31 -14.82
C MET A 165 -0.80 1.48 -15.60
N VAL A 166 -1.93 1.36 -14.90
CA VAL A 166 -3.25 1.78 -15.35
C VAL A 166 -3.69 2.95 -14.49
N THR A 167 -4.47 3.88 -15.04
CA THR A 167 -4.97 5.00 -14.26
C THR A 167 -6.45 4.90 -13.92
N TRP A 168 -6.85 5.51 -12.81
CA TRP A 168 -8.27 5.64 -12.46
C TRP A 168 -9.06 6.39 -13.53
N GLU A 169 -8.44 7.34 -14.22
CA GLU A 169 -9.02 8.04 -15.37
C GLU A 169 -9.28 7.07 -16.53
N GLN A 170 -8.35 6.16 -16.83
CA GLN A 170 -8.57 5.10 -17.83
C GLN A 170 -9.71 4.18 -17.41
N ILE A 171 -9.82 3.83 -16.13
CA ILE A 171 -10.95 3.03 -15.63
C ILE A 171 -12.28 3.77 -15.83
N VAL A 172 -12.36 5.06 -15.53
CA VAL A 172 -13.56 5.87 -15.81
C VAL A 172 -13.90 5.84 -17.29
N GLU A 173 -12.92 6.12 -18.16
CA GLU A 173 -13.13 6.13 -19.62
C GLU A 173 -13.61 4.76 -20.13
N THR A 174 -12.98 3.70 -19.65
CA THR A 174 -13.26 2.31 -20.05
C THR A 174 -14.67 1.85 -19.70
N TYR A 175 -15.26 2.38 -18.62
CA TYR A 175 -16.54 1.91 -18.07
C TYR A 175 -17.66 2.95 -18.07
N ALA A 176 -17.43 4.18 -18.54
CA ALA A 176 -18.38 5.29 -18.40
C ALA A 176 -19.75 5.06 -19.06
N ASP A 177 -19.81 4.27 -20.12
CA ASP A 177 -21.00 3.97 -20.92
C ASP A 177 -21.79 2.74 -20.44
N VAL A 178 -21.19 1.88 -19.61
CA VAL A 178 -21.78 0.61 -19.17
C VAL A 178 -21.96 0.48 -17.66
N ALA A 179 -21.13 1.15 -16.86
CA ALA A 179 -21.22 1.06 -15.42
C ALA A 179 -22.34 1.95 -14.85
N PRO A 180 -22.83 1.67 -13.63
CA PRO A 180 -23.83 2.50 -12.98
C PRO A 180 -23.37 3.98 -12.89
N PRO A 181 -24.14 4.94 -13.42
CA PRO A 181 -23.71 6.34 -13.53
C PRO A 181 -23.31 6.97 -12.19
N TYR A 182 -23.91 6.51 -11.08
CA TYR A 182 -23.58 6.96 -9.74
C TYR A 182 -22.09 6.73 -9.40
N PHE A 183 -21.57 5.52 -9.61
CA PHE A 183 -20.19 5.19 -9.23
C PHE A 183 -19.16 5.79 -10.19
N VAL A 184 -19.52 5.91 -11.47
CA VAL A 184 -18.73 6.67 -12.46
C VAL A 184 -18.58 8.12 -12.00
N GLU A 185 -19.68 8.76 -11.58
CA GLU A 185 -19.66 10.15 -11.14
C GLU A 185 -18.95 10.33 -9.80
N VAL A 186 -19.08 9.38 -8.86
CA VAL A 186 -18.29 9.37 -7.63
C VAL A 186 -16.80 9.36 -7.94
N LEU A 187 -16.33 8.49 -8.85
CA LEU A 187 -14.92 8.45 -9.23
C LEU A 187 -14.47 9.73 -9.94
N ARG A 188 -15.28 10.29 -10.84
CA ARG A 188 -14.99 11.58 -11.51
C ARG A 188 -14.83 12.72 -10.52
N VAL A 189 -15.75 12.86 -9.56
CA VAL A 189 -15.66 13.90 -8.51
C VAL A 189 -14.43 13.68 -7.64
N ALA A 190 -14.12 12.43 -7.30
CA ALA A 190 -12.95 12.07 -6.51
C ALA A 190 -11.63 12.48 -7.20
N LEU A 191 -11.53 12.23 -8.51
CA LEU A 191 -10.37 12.57 -9.33
C LEU A 191 -10.26 14.08 -9.56
N ALA A 192 -11.36 14.76 -9.87
CA ALA A 192 -11.39 16.20 -10.05
C ALA A 192 -10.97 16.98 -8.78
N ARG A 193 -11.17 16.37 -7.60
CA ARG A 193 -10.80 16.93 -6.30
C ARG A 193 -9.56 16.28 -5.70
N HIS A 194 -8.82 15.49 -6.48
CA HIS A 194 -7.74 14.64 -5.97
C HIS A 194 -6.73 15.43 -5.16
N GLU A 195 -6.24 16.58 -5.65
CA GLU A 195 -5.25 17.40 -4.93
C GLU A 195 -5.72 17.87 -3.55
N GLN A 196 -7.03 18.13 -3.40
CA GLN A 196 -7.63 18.58 -2.13
C GLN A 196 -7.86 17.41 -1.16
N LEU A 197 -8.08 16.21 -1.71
CA LEU A 197 -8.44 15.01 -0.97
C LEU A 197 -7.24 14.09 -0.70
N ALA A 198 -6.17 14.20 -1.47
CA ALA A 198 -4.96 13.43 -1.27
C ALA A 198 -4.37 13.72 0.11
N SER A 199 -3.83 12.69 0.76
CA SER A 199 -3.12 12.92 2.01
C SER A 199 -1.85 13.71 1.70
N PRO A 200 -1.49 14.72 2.52
CA PRO A 200 -0.15 15.30 2.45
C PRO A 200 0.86 14.17 2.57
N ARG A 201 1.90 14.19 1.74
CA ARG A 201 2.96 13.19 1.80
C ARG A 201 3.50 13.16 3.24
N ARG A 202 3.42 12.01 3.91
CA ARG A 202 4.12 11.84 5.18
C ARG A 202 5.61 11.86 4.86
N THR A 203 6.26 12.99 5.06
CA THR A 203 7.72 13.03 5.04
C THR A 203 8.22 12.32 6.30
N SER A 204 8.44 11.01 6.20
CA SER A 204 9.31 10.33 7.17
C SER A 204 10.68 11.01 7.10
N GLY A 205 11.25 11.34 8.27
CA GLY A 205 12.44 12.18 8.33
C GLY A 205 12.24 13.66 7.99
N ALA A 206 11.01 14.21 7.89
CA ALA A 206 10.79 15.66 7.71
C ALA A 206 11.56 16.51 8.73
N ASN A 207 11.63 15.99 9.95
CA ASN A 207 12.29 16.64 11.08
C ASN A 207 13.75 16.20 11.25
N ALA A 208 14.19 15.20 10.47
CA ALA A 208 15.53 14.64 10.54
C ALA A 208 16.47 15.42 9.62
N GLU A 209 17.43 16.11 10.22
CA GLU A 209 18.50 16.79 9.49
C GLU A 209 19.61 15.82 9.12
N MET A 210 19.80 14.78 9.93
CA MET A 210 20.78 13.72 9.67
C MET A 210 20.41 12.42 10.40
N LYS A 211 21.19 11.35 10.12
CA LYS A 211 21.09 10.09 10.85
C LYS A 211 22.44 9.69 11.43
N LEU A 212 22.51 9.57 12.75
CA LEU A 212 23.67 9.10 13.50
C LEU A 212 23.37 7.75 14.15
N THR A 213 24.41 6.94 14.35
CA THR A 213 24.30 5.74 15.17
C THR A 213 24.16 6.10 16.65
N GLY A 214 23.56 5.24 17.46
CA GLY A 214 23.46 5.51 18.91
C GLY A 214 24.83 5.64 19.58
N ALA A 215 25.86 4.94 19.08
CA ALA A 215 27.23 5.10 19.58
C ALA A 215 27.79 6.50 19.29
N GLU A 216 27.56 7.04 18.08
CA GLU A 216 27.98 8.40 17.74
C GLU A 216 27.24 9.45 18.55
N ILE A 217 25.93 9.29 18.74
CA ILE A 217 25.11 10.20 19.57
C ILE A 217 25.66 10.21 21.00
N TYR A 218 25.87 9.04 21.59
CA TYR A 218 26.39 8.89 22.95
C TYR A 218 27.77 9.55 23.11
N ALA A 219 28.70 9.28 22.18
CA ALA A 219 30.06 9.82 22.23
C ALA A 219 30.09 11.34 22.05
N ARG A 220 29.36 11.88 21.07
CA ARG A 220 29.30 13.33 20.80
C ARG A 220 28.58 14.09 21.92
N HIS A 221 27.53 13.51 22.50
CA HIS A 221 26.83 14.08 23.65
C HIS A 221 27.75 14.18 24.86
N ARG A 222 28.43 13.09 25.22
CA ARG A 222 29.42 13.06 26.31
C ARG A 222 30.58 14.04 26.11
N ALA A 223 30.96 14.29 24.86
CA ALA A 223 31.98 15.26 24.49
C ALA A 223 31.46 16.71 24.38
N GLY A 224 30.15 16.95 24.58
CA GLY A 224 29.54 18.28 24.42
C GLY A 224 29.53 18.81 22.97
N SER A 225 29.69 17.93 21.98
CA SER A 225 29.83 18.30 20.56
C SER A 225 28.64 17.91 19.69
N LEU A 226 27.55 17.42 20.30
CA LEU A 226 26.35 17.03 19.57
C LEU A 226 25.52 18.28 19.18
N ALA A 227 25.57 18.64 17.89
CA ALA A 227 24.80 19.77 17.34
C ALA A 227 23.30 19.49 17.15
N THR A 228 22.88 18.24 17.29
CA THR A 228 21.50 17.77 17.08
C THR A 228 20.97 17.10 18.36
N PRO A 229 20.47 17.89 19.34
CA PRO A 229 20.13 17.38 20.67
C PRO A 229 18.83 16.57 20.70
N TRP A 230 18.12 16.47 19.57
CA TRP A 230 16.88 15.70 19.45
C TRP A 230 17.11 14.49 18.57
N MET A 231 16.54 13.35 18.97
CA MET A 231 16.60 12.11 18.19
C MET A 231 15.24 11.44 18.05
N GLY A 232 15.05 10.77 16.91
CA GLY A 232 13.81 10.12 16.53
C GLY A 232 13.94 8.59 16.48
N ARG A 233 13.00 7.90 17.11
CA ARG A 233 12.77 6.45 17.00
C ARG A 233 11.28 6.16 17.08
N GLN A 234 10.76 5.26 16.25
CA GLN A 234 9.34 4.88 16.28
C GLN A 234 8.92 4.44 17.69
N GLY A 235 7.87 5.07 18.22
CA GLY A 235 7.36 4.86 19.58
C GLY A 235 8.09 5.67 20.67
N GLY A 236 9.11 6.45 20.30
CA GLY A 236 9.86 7.33 21.21
C GLY A 236 10.68 6.59 22.26
N LEU A 237 11.03 7.31 23.33
CA LEU A 237 11.88 6.83 24.43
C LEU A 237 11.30 5.59 25.15
N ASN A 238 9.98 5.44 25.15
CA ASN A 238 9.28 4.32 25.81
C ASN A 238 8.72 3.31 24.81
N GLY A 239 9.06 3.43 23.53
CA GLY A 239 8.60 2.54 22.48
C GLY A 239 9.27 1.17 22.54
N ALA A 240 8.53 0.13 22.13
CA ALA A 240 9.04 -1.25 22.08
C ALA A 240 10.31 -1.39 21.22
N GLY A 241 10.42 -0.61 20.13
CA GLY A 241 11.61 -0.60 19.27
C GLY A 241 12.86 -0.14 20.02
N PHE A 242 12.78 0.99 20.71
CA PHE A 242 13.91 1.51 21.48
C PHE A 242 14.26 0.62 22.68
N ALA A 243 13.26 0.09 23.38
CA ALA A 243 13.48 -0.87 24.47
C ALA A 243 14.25 -2.11 24.00
N LYS A 244 13.90 -2.64 22.82
CA LYS A 244 14.61 -3.75 22.18
C LYS A 244 16.05 -3.37 21.84
N ASP A 245 16.26 -2.19 21.26
CA ASP A 245 17.60 -1.70 20.87
C ASP A 245 18.54 -1.61 22.09
N ILE A 246 18.02 -1.20 23.25
CA ILE A 246 18.76 -1.19 24.52
C ILE A 246 19.05 -2.61 25.00
N ALA A 247 18.02 -3.45 25.12
CA ALA A 247 18.13 -4.78 25.70
C ALA A 247 19.10 -5.69 24.93
N SER A 248 19.13 -5.56 23.59
CA SER A 248 20.05 -6.31 22.73
C SER A 248 21.45 -5.69 22.60
N GLY A 249 21.62 -4.44 23.03
CA GLY A 249 22.82 -3.65 22.77
C GLY A 249 22.96 -3.14 21.33
N THR A 250 22.00 -3.42 20.44
CA THR A 250 22.03 -2.99 19.02
C THR A 250 21.89 -1.49 18.87
N TRP A 251 21.49 -0.76 19.92
CA TRP A 251 21.44 0.70 19.92
C TRP A 251 22.74 1.34 19.44
N ARG A 252 23.90 0.70 19.65
CA ARG A 252 25.21 1.20 19.22
C ARG A 252 25.31 1.33 17.71
N ALA A 253 24.77 0.38 16.96
CA ALA A 253 24.80 0.33 15.50
C ALA A 253 23.51 0.86 14.85
N GLN A 254 22.40 0.90 15.60
CA GLN A 254 21.14 1.44 15.13
C GLN A 254 21.30 2.91 14.74
N ARG A 255 20.86 3.25 13.53
CA ARG A 255 20.79 4.64 13.06
C ARG A 255 19.49 5.26 13.54
N TYR A 256 19.59 6.41 14.19
CA TYR A 256 18.48 7.22 14.66
C TYR A 256 18.39 8.50 13.83
N GLU A 257 17.19 9.02 13.68
CA GLU A 257 16.98 10.37 13.14
C GLU A 257 17.49 11.39 14.15
N CYS A 258 18.08 12.49 13.69
CA CYS A 258 18.62 13.54 14.55
C CYS A 258 18.21 14.92 14.02
N SER A 259 17.95 15.86 14.94
CA SER A 259 17.54 17.23 14.61
C SER A 259 18.16 18.25 15.56
N SER A 260 18.53 19.41 15.02
CA SER A 260 18.91 20.59 15.79
C SER A 260 17.70 21.25 16.47
N LYS A 261 16.50 21.02 15.94
CA LYS A 261 15.26 21.66 16.38
C LYS A 261 14.45 20.72 17.28
N PRO A 262 13.75 21.27 18.29
CA PRO A 262 12.78 20.51 19.06
C PRO A 262 11.66 20.01 18.16
N VAL A 263 11.37 18.71 18.25
CA VAL A 263 10.33 18.05 17.47
C VAL A 263 9.23 17.57 18.41
N GLN A 264 8.08 18.22 18.36
CA GLN A 264 6.95 17.91 19.24
C GLN A 264 6.09 16.78 18.66
N ASN A 265 6.57 15.54 18.77
CA ASN A 265 5.77 14.36 18.46
C ASN A 265 6.24 13.12 19.27
N PRO A 266 5.42 12.07 19.44
CA PRO A 266 5.71 10.97 20.36
C PRO A 266 6.87 10.06 19.93
N ASN A 267 7.41 10.23 18.72
CA ASN A 267 8.56 9.47 18.24
C ASN A 267 9.90 10.16 18.54
N TRP A 268 9.90 11.38 19.05
CA TRP A 268 11.11 12.19 19.27
C TRP A 268 11.35 12.44 20.76
N PHE A 269 12.62 12.42 21.16
CA PHE A 269 13.08 12.65 22.52
C PHE A 269 14.49 13.22 22.49
N SER A 270 14.96 13.74 23.63
CA SER A 270 16.28 14.36 23.72
C SER A 270 17.41 13.32 23.78
N ALA A 271 18.59 13.71 23.30
CA ALA A 271 19.81 12.94 23.48
C ALA A 271 20.17 12.80 24.98
N ASP A 272 19.78 13.76 25.82
CA ASP A 272 19.92 13.65 27.29
C ASP A 272 19.14 12.46 27.85
N GLU A 273 17.86 12.34 27.48
CA GLU A 273 17.00 11.23 27.89
C GLU A 273 17.53 9.87 27.38
N PHE A 274 18.04 9.85 26.14
CA PHE A 274 18.72 8.70 25.57
C PHE A 274 19.93 8.28 26.43
N VAL A 275 20.87 9.19 26.67
CA VAL A 275 22.10 8.90 27.42
C VAL A 275 21.78 8.49 28.85
N ALA A 276 20.82 9.16 29.51
CA ALA A 276 20.37 8.79 30.84
C ALA A 276 19.80 7.36 30.88
N ARG A 277 19.01 6.97 29.85
CA ARG A 277 18.46 5.61 29.77
C ARG A 277 19.55 4.57 29.55
N ILE A 278 20.53 4.83 28.69
CA ILE A 278 21.66 3.91 28.48
C ILE A 278 22.47 3.73 29.77
N ALA A 279 22.79 4.84 30.46
CA ALA A 279 23.55 4.82 31.70
C ALA A 279 22.84 4.01 32.80
N ALA A 280 21.51 4.12 32.92
CA ALA A 280 20.72 3.34 33.88
C ALA A 280 20.72 1.82 33.61
N THR A 281 21.03 1.40 32.38
CA THR A 281 21.03 -0.02 31.97
C THR A 281 22.42 -0.67 31.91
N GLN A 282 23.50 0.09 32.07
CA GLN A 282 24.85 -0.48 32.15
C GLN A 282 25.26 -0.62 33.63
N PRO A 283 25.61 -1.82 34.10
CA PRO A 283 26.22 -1.96 35.43
C PRO A 283 27.54 -1.18 35.43
N THR A 284 27.74 -0.42 36.50
CA THR A 284 28.96 0.35 36.75
C THR A 284 30.16 -0.59 36.66
N GLN A 285 30.97 -0.44 35.60
CA GLN A 285 32.31 -1.03 35.52
C GLN A 285 33.31 -0.09 36.17
#